data_AF-A0A8B9JPG5-F1
#
_entry.id   AF-A0A8B9JPG5-F1
#
_cell.length_a   1.000
_cell.length_b   1.000
_cell.length_c   1.000
_cell.angle_alpha   90.00
_cell.angle_beta   90.00
_cell.angle_gamma   90.00
#
_symmetry.space_group_name_H-M   'P 1'
#
loop_
_entity.id
_entity.type
_entity.pdbx_description
1 polymer ?
#
loop_
_entity_poly.entity_id
_entity_poly.type
_entity_poly.pdbx_seq_one_letter_code
_entity_poly.pdbx_strand_id
1 'polypeptide(L)'
;MGVVVRFVINGNWKISIPGEYDVAGTKLLYRRSADTWESFEVPGPTQEDLHIMVSVHPVSSVAKVLGKVYVGVETRYDVQIIHTYRNRYHLEHREYLWAPNRCDCPLLEEGYQYVLMVRRHINYEQTLNRILLEEDSYAQPYRPREDSLLRPLEELCSNRGPRTRPRV
;
A
#
# COMPACT_ATOMS: atom_id res chain seq x y z
N MET A 1 -2.06 26.35 -18.68
CA MET A 1 -0.71 25.92 -18.26
C MET A 1 -0.90 25.03 -17.05
N GLY A 2 -0.68 23.72 -17.18
CA GLY A 2 -0.89 22.78 -16.08
C GLY A 2 0.23 22.90 -15.05
N VAL A 3 -0.11 22.98 -13.77
CA VAL A 3 0.86 22.93 -12.68
C VAL A 3 1.51 21.56 -12.69
N VAL A 4 2.84 21.51 -12.85
CA VAL A 4 3.60 20.26 -12.71
C VAL A 4 3.70 19.97 -11.22
N VAL A 5 2.79 19.13 -10.72
CA VAL A 5 2.83 18.69 -9.32
C VAL A 5 4.00 17.72 -9.14
N ARG A 6 5.00 18.13 -8.36
CA ARG A 6 6.13 17.29 -8.01
C ARG A 6 5.87 16.59 -6.69
N PHE A 7 5.54 15.31 -6.75
CA PHE A 7 5.48 14.47 -5.57
C PHE A 7 6.89 14.11 -5.09
N VAL A 8 7.14 14.32 -3.80
CA VAL A 8 8.49 14.18 -3.23
C VAL A 8 8.64 12.86 -2.48
N ILE A 9 7.67 12.51 -1.63
CA ILE A 9 7.65 11.24 -0.91
C ILE A 9 6.42 10.43 -1.32
N ASN A 10 6.65 9.13 -1.50
CA ASN A 10 5.70 8.14 -2.02
C ASN A 10 5.13 8.44 -3.43
N GLY A 11 5.61 9.50 -4.08
CA GLY A 11 5.12 9.98 -5.37
C GLY A 11 5.20 8.97 -6.51
N ASN A 12 4.30 9.13 -7.49
CA ASN A 12 4.22 8.26 -8.67
C ASN A 12 4.10 6.77 -8.30
N TRP A 13 3.39 6.46 -7.21
CA TRP A 13 3.19 5.09 -6.74
C TRP A 13 4.49 4.34 -6.47
N LYS A 14 5.50 5.03 -5.92
CA LYS A 14 6.76 4.40 -5.50
C LYS A 14 6.86 4.45 -3.99
N ILE A 15 7.27 3.37 -3.35
CA ILE A 15 7.50 3.34 -1.91
C ILE A 15 8.83 4.03 -1.58
N SER A 16 8.78 5.07 -0.75
CA SER A 16 9.98 5.72 -0.20
C SER A 16 10.46 5.02 1.08
N ILE A 17 11.78 5.05 1.33
CA ILE A 17 12.37 4.55 2.58
C ILE A 17 12.41 5.65 3.65
N PRO A 18 12.25 5.34 4.94
CA PRO A 18 12.50 6.30 6.01
C PRO A 18 13.92 6.86 5.95
N GLY A 19 14.07 8.16 6.17
CA GLY A 19 15.35 8.85 6.06
C GLY A 19 15.20 10.34 5.77
N GLU A 20 16.33 10.99 5.50
CA GLU A 20 16.41 12.40 5.13
C GLU A 20 16.43 12.59 3.62
N TYR A 21 15.70 13.60 3.15
CA TYR A 21 15.58 13.95 1.74
C TYR A 21 15.84 15.45 1.55
N ASP A 22 16.61 15.81 0.52
CA ASP A 22 16.79 17.20 0.08
C ASP A 22 15.62 17.64 -0.81
N VAL A 23 14.79 18.55 -0.31
CA VAL A 23 13.50 18.91 -0.92
C VAL A 23 13.20 20.40 -0.75
N ALA A 24 12.75 21.08 -1.82
CA ALA A 24 12.39 22.50 -1.78
C ALA A 24 13.39 23.43 -1.07
N GLY A 25 14.70 23.13 -1.16
CA GLY A 25 15.75 23.92 -0.51
C GLY A 25 15.94 23.68 1.00
N THR A 26 15.34 22.62 1.55
CA THR A 26 15.48 22.21 2.96
C THR A 26 15.58 20.68 3.09
N LYS A 27 15.71 20.18 4.32
CA LYS A 27 15.75 18.75 4.63
C LYS A 27 14.37 18.29 5.09
N LEU A 28 13.81 17.26 4.46
CA LEU A 28 12.63 16.55 4.96
C LEU A 28 13.09 15.26 5.63
N LEU A 29 12.75 15.11 6.90
CA LEU A 29 12.95 13.89 7.66
C LEU A 29 11.65 13.08 7.63
N TYR A 30 11.69 11.96 6.91
CA TYR A 30 10.59 11.00 6.83
C TYR A 30 10.83 9.87 7.81
N ARG A 31 9.90 9.70 8.75
CA ARG A 31 9.87 8.59 9.70
C ARG A 31 8.59 7.80 9.49
N ARG A 32 8.69 6.48 9.59
CA ARG A 32 7.51 5.62 9.63
C ARG A 32 7.70 4.52 10.66
N SER A 33 6.66 4.29 11.44
CA SER A 33 6.48 3.03 12.14
C SER A 33 5.72 2.10 11.22
N ALA A 34 6.02 0.80 11.27
CA ALA A 34 5.37 -0.15 10.37
C ALA A 34 3.85 -0.22 10.57
N ASP A 35 3.36 0.21 11.73
CA ASP A 35 1.97 -0.01 12.11
C ASP A 35 1.20 1.18 12.68
N THR A 36 1.88 2.19 13.20
CA THR A 36 1.21 3.20 14.04
C THR A 36 1.14 4.58 13.43
N TRP A 37 2.14 5.01 12.65
CA TRP A 37 2.18 6.37 12.12
C TRP A 37 3.26 6.54 11.05
N GLU A 38 3.05 7.53 10.19
CA GLU A 38 4.07 8.16 9.36
C GLU A 38 4.22 9.62 9.82
N SER A 39 5.44 10.13 9.93
CA SER A 39 5.71 11.54 10.24
C SER A 39 6.68 12.12 9.23
N PHE A 40 6.45 13.39 8.93
CA PHE A 40 7.25 14.19 8.02
C PHE A 40 7.62 15.47 8.77
N GLU A 41 8.91 15.65 9.03
CA GLU A 41 9.44 16.83 9.70
C GLU A 41 10.21 17.66 8.69
N VAL A 42 9.83 18.93 8.55
CA VAL A 42 10.45 19.88 7.61
C VAL A 42 10.80 21.14 8.42
N PRO A 43 12.09 21.44 8.66
CA PRO A 43 12.50 22.58 9.48
C PRO A 43 12.27 23.93 8.77
N GLY A 44 12.16 23.92 7.43
CA GLY A 44 11.88 25.11 6.62
C GLY A 44 13.05 26.12 6.59
N PRO A 45 12.84 27.30 5.96
CA PRO A 45 11.72 27.62 5.07
C PRO A 45 11.78 26.81 3.76
N THR A 46 10.62 26.48 3.18
CA THR A 46 10.53 25.83 1.86
C THR A 46 10.51 26.87 0.75
N GLN A 47 11.23 26.62 -0.34
CA GLN A 47 11.28 27.52 -1.51
C GLN A 47 10.10 27.30 -2.48
N GLU A 48 9.43 26.15 -2.40
CA GLU A 48 8.30 25.75 -3.23
C GLU A 48 7.31 24.89 -2.42
N ASP A 49 6.09 24.73 -2.93
CA ASP A 49 5.05 23.88 -2.33
C ASP A 49 5.45 22.41 -2.40
N LEU A 50 5.28 21.69 -1.29
CA LEU A 50 5.60 20.27 -1.17
C LEU A 50 4.31 19.43 -1.14
N HIS A 51 4.18 18.51 -2.10
CA HIS A 51 3.10 17.51 -2.12
C HIS A 51 3.63 16.14 -1.65
N ILE A 52 3.09 15.64 -0.55
CA ILE A 52 3.49 14.40 0.13
C ILE A 52 2.31 13.42 0.13
N MET A 53 2.55 12.16 -0.26
CA MET A 53 1.54 11.10 -0.15
C MET A 53 1.80 10.24 1.09
N VAL A 54 0.76 10.08 1.92
CA VAL A 54 0.79 9.28 3.14
C VAL A 54 0.11 7.93 2.87
N SER A 55 0.77 6.82 3.19
CA SER A 55 0.20 5.48 3.00
C SER A 55 -0.41 4.96 4.31
N VAL A 56 -1.74 5.04 4.41
CA VAL A 56 -2.51 4.61 5.60
C VAL A 56 -3.17 3.24 5.45
N HIS A 57 -2.82 2.47 4.41
CA HIS A 57 -3.50 1.21 4.11
C HIS A 57 -3.05 0.06 5.03
N PRO A 58 -3.99 -0.69 5.64
CA PRO A 58 -3.69 -1.67 6.69
C PRO A 58 -3.19 -3.02 6.18
N VAL A 59 -3.36 -3.34 4.89
CA VAL A 59 -2.79 -4.55 4.28
C VAL A 59 -1.84 -4.19 3.17
N SER A 60 -0.66 -4.79 3.19
CA SER A 60 0.33 -4.75 2.12
C SER A 60 0.70 -6.19 1.74
N SER A 61 0.31 -6.61 0.54
CA SER A 61 0.46 -7.99 0.08
C SER A 61 0.96 -8.05 -1.37
N VAL A 62 1.50 -9.21 -1.72
CA VAL A 62 1.70 -9.62 -3.11
C VAL A 62 0.54 -10.54 -3.48
N ALA A 63 -0.17 -10.22 -4.55
CA ALA A 63 -1.25 -11.05 -5.05
C ALA A 63 -1.14 -11.25 -6.56
N LYS A 64 -1.54 -12.43 -7.03
CA LYS A 64 -1.71 -12.71 -8.45
C LYS A 64 -3.17 -12.52 -8.83
N VAL A 65 -3.42 -11.74 -9.87
CA VAL A 65 -4.78 -11.56 -10.42
C VAL A 65 -5.13 -12.81 -11.22
N LEU A 66 -6.21 -13.49 -10.84
CA LEU A 66 -6.69 -14.69 -11.52
C LEU A 66 -7.78 -14.37 -12.54
N GLY A 67 -8.60 -13.35 -12.26
CA GLY A 67 -9.67 -12.92 -13.13
C GLY A 67 -10.32 -11.62 -12.65
N LYS A 68 -11.07 -10.95 -13.51
CA LYS A 68 -11.94 -9.84 -13.12
C LYS A 68 -13.35 -9.99 -13.68
N VAL A 69 -14.34 -9.52 -12.92
CA VAL A 69 -15.73 -9.43 -13.36
C VAL A 69 -16.32 -8.08 -12.99
N TYR A 70 -17.17 -7.54 -13.86
CA TYR A 70 -17.90 -6.30 -13.59
C TYR A 70 -19.25 -6.62 -12.94
N VAL A 71 -19.50 -6.07 -11.76
CA VAL A 71 -20.72 -6.30 -10.97
C VAL A 71 -21.39 -4.96 -10.69
N GLY A 72 -22.48 -4.64 -11.42
CA GLY A 72 -23.08 -3.31 -11.32
C GLY A 72 -22.05 -2.24 -11.71
N VAL A 73 -21.79 -1.25 -10.85
CA VAL A 73 -20.75 -0.23 -11.12
C VAL A 73 -19.35 -0.63 -10.60
N GLU A 74 -19.27 -1.72 -9.84
CA GLU A 74 -18.03 -2.19 -9.22
C GLU A 74 -17.29 -3.18 -10.14
N THR A 75 -16.00 -3.33 -9.87
CA THR A 75 -15.19 -4.42 -10.43
C THR A 75 -14.73 -5.34 -9.31
N ARG A 76 -14.95 -6.64 -9.46
CA ARG A 76 -14.46 -7.64 -8.52
C ARG A 76 -13.31 -8.41 -9.14
N TYR A 77 -12.15 -8.35 -8.51
CA TYR A 77 -10.97 -9.12 -8.87
C TYR A 77 -10.91 -10.39 -8.01
N ASP A 78 -10.71 -11.53 -8.67
CA ASP A 78 -10.35 -12.79 -8.02
C ASP A 78 -8.82 -12.86 -7.96
N VAL A 79 -8.28 -12.99 -6.74
CA VAL A 79 -6.84 -12.94 -6.52
C VAL A 79 -6.36 -14.11 -5.68
N GLN A 80 -5.14 -14.54 -5.98
CA GLN A 80 -4.38 -15.47 -5.14
C GLN A 80 -3.39 -14.66 -4.30
N ILE A 81 -3.50 -14.75 -2.97
CA ILE A 81 -2.54 -14.11 -2.05
C ILE A 81 -1.25 -14.95 -2.05
N ILE A 82 -0.15 -14.35 -2.49
CA ILE A 82 1.16 -15.01 -2.55
C ILE A 82 1.95 -14.75 -1.27
N HIS A 83 1.98 -13.50 -0.84
CA HIS A 83 2.75 -13.07 0.31
C HIS A 83 2.08 -11.87 0.98
N THR A 84 2.30 -11.69 2.27
CA THR A 84 1.72 -10.59 3.03
C THR A 84 2.79 -9.99 3.93
N TYR A 85 3.16 -8.73 3.66
CA TYR A 85 4.17 -7.99 4.42
C TYR A 85 3.57 -7.35 5.68
N ARG A 86 2.33 -6.86 5.57
CA ARG A 86 1.58 -6.25 6.67
C ARG A 86 0.13 -6.66 6.57
N ASN A 87 -0.42 -7.20 7.66
CA ASN A 87 -1.83 -7.56 7.74
C ASN A 87 -2.25 -7.85 9.17
N ARG A 88 -3.34 -7.21 9.62
CA ARG A 88 -3.91 -7.39 10.97
C ARG A 88 -5.13 -8.30 11.01
N TYR A 89 -5.50 -8.91 9.90
CA TYR A 89 -6.65 -9.80 9.79
C TYR A 89 -6.25 -11.10 9.08
N HIS A 90 -7.06 -12.15 9.19
CA HIS A 90 -6.79 -13.37 8.42
C HIS A 90 -7.12 -13.11 6.95
N LEU A 91 -6.20 -13.44 6.05
CA LEU A 91 -6.42 -13.47 4.61
C LEU A 91 -6.35 -14.93 4.18
N GLU A 92 -7.33 -15.34 3.39
CA GLU A 92 -7.30 -16.63 2.74
C GLU A 92 -6.32 -16.63 1.56
N HIS A 93 -5.95 -17.82 1.12
CA HIS A 93 -5.09 -17.99 -0.06
C HIS A 93 -5.74 -17.45 -1.34
N ARG A 94 -7.07 -17.44 -1.40
CA ARG A 94 -7.87 -16.89 -2.50
C ARG A 94 -8.89 -15.91 -1.95
N GLU A 95 -8.89 -14.69 -2.47
CA GLU A 95 -9.65 -13.56 -1.96
C GLU A 95 -10.33 -12.79 -3.09
N TYR A 96 -11.32 -11.95 -2.74
CA TYR A 96 -11.97 -11.03 -3.67
C TYR A 96 -11.68 -9.57 -3.31
N LEU A 97 -11.08 -8.84 -4.25
CA LEU A 97 -10.89 -7.40 -4.14
C LEU A 97 -12.00 -6.67 -4.89
N TRP A 98 -12.53 -5.61 -4.29
CA TRP A 98 -13.64 -4.82 -4.83
C TRP A 98 -13.16 -3.40 -5.14
N ALA A 99 -13.17 -3.04 -6.42
CA ALA A 99 -12.94 -1.67 -6.88
C ALA A 99 -14.29 -0.97 -7.10
N PRO A 100 -14.43 0.31 -6.73
CA PRO A 100 -15.70 1.03 -6.72
C PRO A 100 -16.21 1.41 -8.11
N ASN A 101 -15.41 1.19 -9.15
CA ASN A 101 -15.67 1.62 -10.52
C ASN A 101 -15.26 0.53 -11.52
N ARG A 102 -15.53 0.78 -12.80
CA ARG A 102 -15.13 -0.06 -13.94
C ARG A 102 -13.95 0.52 -14.74
N CYS A 103 -13.25 1.52 -14.22
CA CYS A 103 -12.31 2.30 -15.04
C CYS A 103 -10.93 1.66 -15.22
N ASP A 104 -10.72 0.41 -14.80
CA ASP A 104 -9.41 -0.26 -14.80
C ASP A 104 -8.31 0.62 -14.19
N CYS A 105 -8.66 1.38 -13.14
CA CYS A 105 -7.75 2.22 -12.37
C CYS A 105 -7.74 1.72 -10.91
N PRO A 106 -6.69 1.02 -10.45
CA PRO A 106 -5.44 0.72 -11.14
C PRO A 106 -5.56 -0.41 -12.19
N LEU A 107 -4.72 -0.37 -13.24
CA LEU A 107 -4.73 -1.38 -14.29
C LEU A 107 -4.15 -2.70 -13.76
N LEU A 108 -5.03 -3.67 -13.59
CA LEU A 108 -4.70 -5.01 -13.13
C LEU A 108 -5.00 -6.03 -14.23
N GLU A 109 -3.94 -6.69 -14.70
CA GLU A 109 -4.00 -7.68 -15.77
C GLU A 109 -4.04 -9.10 -15.19
N GLU A 110 -4.87 -9.95 -15.78
CA GLU A 110 -4.99 -11.35 -15.38
C GLU A 110 -3.68 -12.11 -15.63
N GLY A 111 -3.30 -12.96 -14.69
CA GLY A 111 -2.06 -13.75 -14.73
C GLY A 111 -0.84 -13.03 -14.15
N TYR A 112 -0.91 -11.72 -13.89
CA TYR A 112 0.20 -10.94 -13.37
C TYR A 112 0.17 -10.81 -11.84
N GLN A 113 1.34 -10.56 -11.26
CA GLN A 113 1.53 -10.35 -9.82
C GLN A 113 1.69 -8.87 -9.52
N TYR A 114 1.05 -8.43 -8.45
CA TYR A 114 1.04 -7.04 -8.02
C TYR A 114 1.33 -6.93 -6.54
N VAL A 115 2.06 -5.88 -6.18
CA VAL A 115 2.08 -5.36 -4.82
C VAL A 115 0.85 -4.49 -4.64
N LEU A 116 0.01 -4.86 -3.68
CA LEU A 116 -1.26 -4.21 -3.39
C LEU A 116 -1.25 -3.70 -1.96
N MET A 117 -1.67 -2.46 -1.78
CA MET A 117 -2.05 -1.94 -0.47
C MET A 117 -3.55 -1.68 -0.46
N VAL A 118 -4.26 -2.49 0.31
CA VAL A 118 -5.73 -2.57 0.28
C VAL A 118 -6.32 -2.34 1.66
N ARG A 119 -7.58 -1.93 1.68
CA ARG A 119 -8.32 -1.64 2.91
C ARG A 119 -9.40 -2.68 3.15
N ARG A 120 -9.53 -3.13 4.40
CA ARG A 120 -10.67 -3.95 4.80
C ARG A 120 -11.87 -3.05 5.09
N HIS A 121 -13.01 -3.39 4.52
CA HIS A 121 -14.30 -2.83 4.87
C HIS A 121 -15.10 -3.87 5.67
N ILE A 122 -15.34 -3.56 6.93
CA ILE A 122 -16.13 -4.38 7.84
C ILE A 122 -17.56 -3.86 7.76
N ASN A 123 -18.49 -4.71 7.31
CA ASN A 123 -19.89 -4.35 7.33
C ASN A 123 -20.52 -4.87 8.63
N TYR A 124 -21.08 -3.96 9.44
CA TYR A 124 -21.72 -4.28 10.72
C TYR A 124 -23.20 -4.66 10.59
N GLU A 125 -23.79 -4.51 9.40
CA GLU A 125 -25.17 -4.84 9.03
C GLU A 125 -25.31 -6.25 8.45
N GLN A 126 -24.39 -7.16 8.78
CA GLN A 126 -24.39 -8.59 8.42
C GLN A 126 -24.21 -8.93 6.92
N THR A 127 -23.71 -8.01 6.10
CA THR A 127 -23.22 -8.39 4.76
C THR A 127 -21.78 -8.91 4.82
N LEU A 128 -21.31 -9.58 3.76
CA LEU A 128 -19.95 -10.11 3.68
C LEU A 128 -18.92 -8.99 3.82
N ASN A 129 -17.91 -9.20 4.69
CA ASN A 129 -16.74 -8.32 4.76
C ASN A 129 -16.07 -8.25 3.38
N ARG A 130 -15.68 -7.05 2.96
CA ARG A 130 -15.04 -6.83 1.66
C ARG A 130 -13.61 -6.34 1.85
N ILE A 131 -12.76 -6.66 0.89
CA ILE A 131 -11.45 -6.03 0.72
C ILE A 131 -11.59 -5.04 -0.42
N LEU A 132 -11.35 -3.77 -0.14
CA LEU A 132 -11.51 -2.68 -1.09
C LEU A 132 -10.17 -2.35 -1.74
N LEU A 133 -10.22 -2.23 -3.06
CA LEU A 133 -9.18 -1.64 -3.90
C LEU A 133 -9.70 -0.28 -4.35
N GLU A 134 -9.42 0.75 -3.55
CA GLU A 134 -9.85 2.13 -3.81
C GLU A 134 -9.03 2.74 -4.96
N GLU A 135 -9.50 3.84 -5.55
CA GLU A 135 -8.80 4.49 -6.67
C GLU A 135 -7.40 5.00 -6.30
N ASP A 136 -7.21 5.36 -5.03
CA ASP A 136 -5.97 5.81 -4.42
C ASP A 136 -5.17 4.67 -3.74
N SER A 137 -5.65 3.42 -3.85
CA SER A 137 -4.92 2.26 -3.33
C SER A 137 -3.65 2.02 -4.12
N TYR A 138 -2.55 1.76 -3.41
CA TYR A 138 -1.29 1.43 -4.06
C TYR A 138 -1.41 0.09 -4.78
N ALA A 139 -1.25 0.10 -6.09
CA ALA A 139 -1.16 -1.10 -6.90
C ALA A 139 -0.04 -0.93 -7.94
N GLN A 140 0.97 -1.79 -7.87
CA GLN A 140 2.10 -1.80 -8.81
C GLN A 140 2.47 -3.22 -9.19
N PRO A 141 2.91 -3.46 -10.45
CA PRO A 141 3.45 -4.75 -10.84
C PRO A 141 4.56 -5.18 -9.87
N TYR A 142 4.53 -6.44 -9.45
CA TYR A 142 5.52 -6.98 -8.53
C TYR A 142 6.90 -7.00 -9.19
N ARG A 143 7.90 -6.38 -8.53
CA ARG A 143 9.31 -6.54 -8.88
C ARG A 143 10.15 -6.76 -7.61
N PRO A 144 11.38 -7.31 -7.75
CA PRO A 144 12.25 -7.58 -6.60
C PRO A 144 12.63 -6.34 -5.77
N ARG A 145 12.58 -5.16 -6.39
CA ARG A 145 12.83 -3.88 -5.71
C ARG A 145 11.75 -3.60 -4.67
N GLU A 146 10.48 -3.71 -5.05
CA GLU A 146 9.33 -3.44 -4.19
C GLU A 146 9.28 -4.44 -3.03
N ASP A 147 9.63 -5.71 -3.28
CA ASP A 147 9.80 -6.73 -2.23
C ASP A 147 10.81 -6.31 -1.16
N SER A 148 11.99 -5.84 -1.60
CA SER A 148 13.06 -5.40 -0.70
C SER A 148 12.66 -4.20 0.16
N LEU A 149 11.81 -3.31 -0.36
CA LEU A 149 11.30 -2.12 0.35
C LEU A 149 10.23 -2.46 1.39
N LEU A 150 9.50 -3.56 1.18
CA LEU A 150 8.40 -3.98 2.04
C LEU A 150 8.80 -5.05 3.06
N ARG A 151 9.87 -5.82 2.80
CA ARG A 151 10.37 -6.86 3.70
C ARG A 151 10.57 -6.41 5.16
N PRO A 152 11.09 -5.18 5.46
CA PRO A 152 11.21 -4.73 6.84
C PRO A 152 9.86 -4.60 7.58
N LEU A 153 8.75 -4.42 6.86
CA LEU A 153 7.41 -4.40 7.48
C LEU A 153 7.04 -5.76 8.05
N GLU A 154 7.51 -6.87 7.47
CA GLU A 154 7.21 -8.21 7.96
C GLU A 154 7.76 -8.40 9.38
N GLU A 155 8.95 -7.90 9.67
CA GLU A 155 9.56 -7.98 11.01
C GLU A 155 8.82 -7.14 12.05
N LEU A 156 8.27 -6.01 11.62
CA LEU A 156 7.65 -5.01 12.49
C LEU A 156 6.13 -5.23 12.67
N CYS A 157 5.46 -5.83 11.69
CA CYS A 157 4.00 -6.03 11.62
C CYS A 157 3.58 -7.50 11.76
N SER A 158 4.49 -8.43 11.99
CA SER A 158 4.12 -9.83 12.08
C SER A 158 3.12 -10.06 13.22
N ASN A 159 1.98 -10.68 12.92
CA ASN A 159 1.09 -11.25 13.94
C ASN A 159 1.79 -12.35 14.78
N ARG A 160 3.05 -12.70 14.48
CA ARG A 160 3.88 -13.65 15.22
C ARG A 160 4.51 -13.07 16.51
N GLY A 161 4.34 -11.77 16.77
CA GLY A 161 5.02 -11.09 17.88
C GLY A 161 6.54 -11.00 17.65
N PRO A 162 7.28 -10.25 18.49
CA PRO A 162 8.72 -10.18 18.39
C PRO A 162 9.31 -11.59 18.52
N ARG A 163 10.16 -12.00 17.57
CA ARG A 163 11.00 -13.19 17.72
C ARG A 163 11.80 -13.01 19.00
N THR A 164 11.42 -13.70 20.07
CA THR A 164 12.26 -13.83 21.26
C THR A 164 13.57 -14.44 20.79
N ARG A 165 14.64 -13.62 20.79
CA ARG A 165 15.99 -14.15 20.62
C ARG A 165 16.17 -15.25 21.66
N PRO A 166 16.65 -16.46 21.30
CA PRO A 166 17.02 -17.43 22.31
C PRO A 166 18.02 -16.75 23.24
N ARG A 167 17.72 -16.75 24.54
CA ARG A 167 18.74 -16.40 25.53
C ARG A 167 19.84 -17.44 25.38
N VAL A 168 21.01 -16.98 24.95
CA VAL A 168 22.27 -17.72 25.05
C VAL A 168 22.63 -17.84 26.52
#